data_AF-A0A7V5D1J1-F1
#
_entry.id   AF-A0A7V5D1J1-F1
#
_cell.length_a   1.000
_cell.length_b   1.000
_cell.length_c   1.000
_cell.angle_alpha   90.00
_cell.angle_beta   90.00
_cell.angle_gamma   90.00
#
_symmetry.space_group_name_H-M   'P 1'
#
loop_
_entity.id
_entity.type
_entity.pdbx_description
1 polymer ?
#
loop_
_entity_poly.entity_id
_entity_poly.type
_entity_poly.pdbx_seq_one_letter_code
_entity_poly.pdbx_strand_id
1 'polypeptide(L)' 'MKEAEKKYIGIMRRKSGEERIKIAMELRKFALRLSELGIKTQNPKISKKELKKFLFEKIYGFSFPFKKSSK' A
#
# COMPACT_ATOMS: atom_id res chain seq x y z
N MET A 1 -5.33 22.08 12.51
CA MET A 1 -5.90 20.97 11.71
C MET A 1 -6.64 21.53 10.53
N LYS A 2 -6.32 21.07 9.32
CA LYS A 2 -6.99 21.47 8.07
C LYS A 2 -8.44 20.94 8.09
N GLU A 3 -9.42 21.67 7.57
CA GLU A 3 -10.84 21.27 7.61
C GLU A 3 -11.10 19.86 7.05
N ALA A 4 -10.35 19.46 6.03
CA ALA A 4 -10.39 18.12 5.46
C ALA A 4 -10.07 17.01 6.48
N GLU A 5 -9.10 17.25 7.37
CA GLU A 5 -8.68 16.33 8.40
C GLU A 5 -9.78 16.15 9.46
N LYS A 6 -10.43 17.25 9.87
CA LYS A 6 -11.57 17.20 10.79
C LYS A 6 -12.74 16.42 10.18
N LYS A 7 -13.03 16.65 8.90
CA LYS A 7 -14.09 15.93 8.16
C LYS A 7 -13.78 14.44 8.06
N TYR A 8 -12.54 14.09 7.73
CA TYR A 8 -12.06 12.70 7.69
C TYR A 8 -12.24 12.00 9.04
N ILE A 9 -11.76 12.60 10.13
CA ILE A 9 -11.89 12.04 11.49
C ILE A 9 -13.37 11.87 11.85
N GLY A 10 -14.22 12.85 11.52
CA GLY A 10 -15.66 12.79 11.75
C GLY A 10 -16.34 11.63 11.03
N ILE A 11 -16.00 11.38 9.76
CA ILE A 11 -16.51 10.24 8.99
C ILE A 11 -16.03 8.92 9.59
N MET A 12 -14.74 8.82 9.94
CA MET A 12 -14.17 7.58 10.48
C MET A 12 -14.71 7.22 11.86
N ARG A 13 -15.04 8.21 12.71
CA ARG A 13 -15.67 7.98 14.01
C ARG A 13 -17.10 7.44 13.93
N ARG A 14 -17.80 7.71 12.82
CA ARG A 14 -19.17 7.21 12.58
C ARG A 14 -19.19 5.76 12.07
N LYS A 15 -18.03 5.17 11.81
CA LYS A 15 -17.89 3.82 11.26
C LYS A 15 -17.56 2.79 12.33
N SER A 16 -18.10 1.59 12.17
CA SER A 16 -17.74 0.44 13.01
C SER A 16 -16.25 0.05 12.83
N GLY A 17 -15.74 -0.79 13.73
CA GLY A 17 -14.39 -1.36 13.56
C GLY A 17 -14.25 -2.14 12.25
N GLU A 18 -15.25 -2.95 11.92
CA GLU A 18 -15.28 -3.76 10.70
C GLU A 18 -15.31 -2.92 9.43
N GLU A 19 -16.12 -1.86 9.40
CA GLU A 19 -16.17 -0.94 8.26
C GLU A 19 -14.82 -0.26 8.02
N ARG A 20 -14.12 0.12 9.10
CA ARG A 20 -12.79 0.71 9.01
C ARG A 20 -11.76 -0.27 8.45
N ILE A 21 -11.81 -1.53 8.87
CA ILE A 21 -10.96 -2.59 8.33
C ILE A 21 -11.24 -2.82 6.84
N LYS A 22 -12.52 -2.89 6.45
CA LYS A 22 -12.93 -3.06 5.05
C LYS A 22 -12.36 -1.94 4.16
N ILE A 23 -12.50 -0.70 4.59
CA ILE A 23 -11.95 0.47 3.88
C ILE A 23 -10.43 0.37 3.79
N ALA A 24 -9.74 0.01 4.87
CA ALA A 24 -8.29 -0.15 4.86
C ALA A 24 -7.83 -1.25 3.88
N MET A 25 -8.56 -2.36 3.80
CA MET A 25 -8.28 -3.44 2.85
C MET A 25 -8.51 -3.03 1.40
N GLU A 26 -9.56 -2.27 1.12
CA GLU A 26 -9.85 -1.72 -0.20
C GLU A 26 -8.77 -0.73 -0.63
N LEU A 27 -8.37 0.20 0.25
CA LEU A 27 -7.27 1.14 0.02
C LEU A 27 -5.97 0.41 -0.27
N ARG A 28 -5.64 -0.62 0.51
CA ARG A 28 -4.46 -1.46 0.27
C ARG A 28 -4.51 -2.11 -1.11
N LYS A 29 -5.66 -2.64 -1.53
CA LYS A 29 -5.83 -3.27 -2.85
C LYS A 29 -5.59 -2.27 -3.98
N PHE A 30 -6.08 -1.04 -3.85
CA PHE A 30 -5.84 0.02 -4.83
C PHE A 30 -4.37 0.44 -4.88
N ALA A 31 -3.73 0.65 -3.72
CA ALA A 31 -2.31 1.00 -3.65
C ALA A 31 -1.41 -0.06 -4.30
N LEU A 32 -1.71 -1.34 -4.08
CA LEU A 32 -1.01 -2.45 -4.73
C LEU A 32 -1.17 -2.42 -6.25
N ARG A 33 -2.40 -2.27 -6.75
CA ARG A 33 -2.68 -2.23 -8.20
C ARG A 33 -1.96 -1.06 -8.88
N LEU A 34 -2.03 0.13 -8.29
CA LEU A 34 -1.36 1.32 -8.82
C LEU A 34 0.15 1.12 -8.87
N SER A 35 0.73 0.57 -7.80
CA SER A 35 2.16 0.27 -7.74
C SER A 35 2.57 -0.78 -8.77
N GLU A 36 1.78 -1.85 -8.92
CA GLU A 36 2.03 -2.91 -9.89
C GLU A 36 2.03 -2.37 -11.33
N LEU A 37 1.04 -1.56 -11.68
CA LEU A 37 0.95 -0.92 -12.99
C LEU A 37 2.17 -0.04 -13.24
N GLY A 38 2.53 0.83 -12.29
CA GLY A 38 3.71 1.70 -12.41
C GLY A 38 5.01 0.92 -12.61
N ILE A 39 5.22 -0.17 -11.84
CA ILE A 39 6.41 -1.01 -11.96
C ILE A 39 6.46 -1.70 -13.34
N LYS A 40 5.33 -2.24 -13.81
CA LYS A 40 5.26 -2.90 -15.13
C LYS A 40 5.46 -1.92 -16.28
N THR A 41 4.93 -0.70 -16.19
CA THR A 41 5.15 0.34 -17.19
C THR A 41 6.62 0.72 -17.29
N GLN A 42 7.32 0.81 -16.15
CA GLN A 42 8.76 1.10 -16.12
C GLN A 42 9.62 -0.10 -16.52
N ASN A 43 9.15 -1.33 -16.28
CA ASN A 43 9.88 -2.57 -16.55
C ASN A 43 8.98 -3.60 -17.28
N PRO A 44 8.76 -3.46 -18.60
CA PRO A 44 7.77 -4.27 -19.33
C PRO A 44 8.03 -5.78 -19.33
N LYS A 45 9.29 -6.21 -19.15
CA LYS A 45 9.71 -7.62 -19.16
C LYS A 45 9.98 -8.18 -17.76
N ILE A 46 9.55 -7.48 -16.72
CA ILE A 46 9.83 -7.87 -15.34
C ILE A 46 9.30 -9.28 -15.01
N SER A 47 10.13 -10.09 -14.34
CA SER A 47 9.67 -11.40 -13.88
C SER A 47 8.66 -11.27 -12.73
N LYS A 48 7.80 -12.28 -12.56
CA LYS A 48 6.85 -12.32 -11.42
C LYS A 48 7.56 -12.22 -10.06
N LYS A 49 8.75 -12.81 -9.94
CA LYS A 49 9.55 -12.80 -8.71
C LYS A 49 10.05 -11.40 -8.39
N GLU A 50 10.60 -10.69 -9.37
CA GLU A 50 11.09 -9.33 -9.21
C GLU A 50 9.94 -8.35 -9.00
N LEU A 51 8.83 -8.52 -9.72
CA LEU A 51 7.63 -7.71 -9.52
C LEU A 51 7.16 -7.79 -8.07
N LYS A 52 7.07 -8.99 -7.49
CA LYS A 52 6.70 -9.18 -6.08
C LYS A 52 7.68 -8.47 -5.14
N LYS A 53 8.98 -8.53 -5.43
CA LYS A 53 10.02 -7.87 -4.62
C LYS A 53 9.86 -6.35 -4.64
N PHE A 54 9.78 -5.73 -5.83
CA PHE A 54 9.62 -4.28 -5.95
C PHE A 54 8.28 -3.80 -5.41
N LEU A 55 7.20 -4.55 -5.61
CA LEU A 55 5.89 -4.21 -5.05
C LEU A 55 5.95 -4.16 -3.52
N PHE A 56 6.64 -5.13 -2.91
CA PHE A 56 6.80 -5.20 -1.47
C PHE A 56 7.67 -4.05 -0.94
N GLU A 57 8.80 -3.76 -1.59
CA GLU A 57 9.65 -2.60 -1.28
C GLU A 57 8.88 -1.29 -1.40
N LYS A 58 8.06 -1.12 -2.46
CA LYS A 58 7.30 0.10 -2.71
C LYS A 58 6.23 0.37 -1.65
N ILE A 59 5.55 -0.68 -1.19
CA ILE A 59 4.42 -0.55 -0.25
C ILE A 59 4.90 -0.50 1.21
N TYR A 60 5.96 -1.24 1.55
CA TYR A 60 6.37 -1.44 2.93
C TYR A 60 7.71 -0.77 3.27
N GLY A 61 8.48 -0.32 2.27
CA GLY A 61 9.77 0.35 2.48
C GLY A 61 10.95 -0.60 2.75
N PHE A 62 10.75 -1.91 2.67
CA PHE A 62 11.79 -2.92 2.86
C PHE A 62 11.60 -4.12 1.93
N SER A 63 12.69 -4.83 1.62
CA SER A 63 12.69 -5.98 0.71
C SER A 63 12.43 -7.30 1.45
N PHE A 64 11.55 -8.17 0.93
CA PHE A 64 11.39 -9.55 1.40
C PHE A 64 12.23 -10.55 0.56
N PRO A 65 12.86 -11.58 1.15
CA PRO A 65 12.99 -11.80 2.59
C PRO A 65 13.80 -10.67 3.19
N PHE A 66 13.45 -10.26 4.42
CA PHE A 66 14.12 -9.18 5.14
C PHE A 66 15.64 -9.39 4.98
N LYS A 67 16.31 -8.55 4.19
CA LYS A 67 17.75 -8.44 4.37
C LYS A 67 17.88 -7.93 5.80
N LYS A 68 18.47 -8.73 6.69
CA LYS A 68 18.89 -8.23 8.01
C LYS A 68 19.57 -6.88 7.76
N SER A 69 19.15 -5.84 8.48
CA SER A 69 20.01 -4.65 8.61
C SER A 69 21.35 -5.17 9.08
N SER A 70 22.32 -5.21 8.18
CA SER A 70 23.70 -5.46 8.55
C SER A 70 24.18 -4.14 9.14
N LYS A 71 24.19 -4.11 10.48
CA LYS A 71 24.58 -3.01 11.36
C LYS A 71 23.51 -1.94 11.57
#